data_AF-A0A5D3D5U2-F1
#
_entry.id   AF-A0A5D3D5U2-F1
#
_cell.length_a   1.000
_cell.length_b   1.000
_cell.length_c   1.000
_cell.angle_alpha   90.00
_cell.angle_beta   90.00
_cell.angle_gamma   90.00
#
_symmetry.space_group_name_H-M   'P 1'
#
loop_
_entity.id
_entity.type
_entity.pdbx_description
1 polymer ?
#
loop_
_entity_poly.entity_id
_entity_poly.type
_entity_poly.pdbx_seq_one_letter_code
_entity_poly.pdbx_strand_id
1 'polypeptide(L)'
;MYEENDVGNIKEMVEIAHEQYSKDSSGFEKLLNDAEKPLYEGCKKFTKLSTLVKLYNLKVRHGWSNISFSELLKALKDILPSPNDLPTSMYEAKKMLGALGMEYEKIHACPNNCCLYRKKYANAIVWPKCGKSR
;
A
#
# COMPACT_ATOMS: atom_id res chain seq x y z
N MET A 1 0.06 -27.09 8.12
CA MET A 1 1.48 -27.38 8.38
C MET A 1 2.19 -27.19 7.05
N TYR A 2 2.98 -26.15 6.80
CA TYR A 2 4.01 -25.54 7.65
C TYR A 2 3.94 -24.02 7.60
N GLU A 3 4.16 -23.41 8.77
CA GLU A 3 4.69 -22.05 8.95
C GLU A 3 6.10 -21.95 8.35
N GLU A 4 6.64 -20.72 8.34
CA GLU A 4 7.94 -20.30 7.80
C GLU A 4 7.95 -19.94 6.30
N ASN A 5 7.33 -18.81 5.95
CA ASN A 5 7.72 -18.03 4.75
C ASN A 5 7.46 -16.52 4.84
N ASP A 6 6.93 -15.99 5.96
CA ASP A 6 6.67 -14.56 6.10
C ASP A 6 7.91 -13.73 6.46
N VAL A 7 8.91 -14.31 7.14
CA VAL A 7 10.12 -13.57 7.55
C VAL A 7 11.08 -13.36 6.38
N GLY A 8 11.15 -14.31 5.44
CA GLY A 8 11.99 -14.19 4.23
C GLY A 8 11.50 -13.10 3.28
N ASN A 9 10.18 -12.93 3.16
CA ASN A 9 9.55 -11.94 2.28
C ASN A 9 9.69 -10.51 2.83
N ILE A 10 9.62 -10.31 4.15
CA ILE A 10 9.89 -9.01 4.78
C ILE A 10 11.34 -8.60 4.61
N LYS A 11 12.28 -9.54 4.80
CA LYS A 11 13.71 -9.25 4.68
C LYS A 11 14.09 -8.87 3.24
N GLU A 12 13.53 -9.57 2.26
CA GLU A 12 13.70 -9.27 0.83
C GLU A 12 13.05 -7.92 0.44
N MET A 13 11.86 -7.60 0.98
CA MET A 13 11.23 -6.27 0.80
C MET A 13 12.04 -5.13 1.45
N VAL A 14 12.65 -5.38 2.61
CA VAL A 14 13.52 -4.42 3.30
C VAL A 14 14.85 -4.24 2.56
N GLU A 15 15.44 -5.31 2.03
CA GLU A 15 16.68 -5.26 1.23
C GLU A 15 16.46 -4.55 -0.11
N ILE A 16 15.34 -4.82 -0.81
CA ILE A 16 14.97 -4.11 -2.05
C ILE A 16 14.74 -2.61 -1.79
N ALA A 17 14.09 -2.27 -0.67
CA ALA A 17 13.96 -0.87 -0.25
C ALA A 17 15.36 -0.28 0.06
N HIS A 18 16.21 -1.00 0.79
CA HIS A 18 17.54 -0.53 1.15
C HIS A 18 18.44 -0.28 -0.09
N GLU A 19 18.37 -1.12 -1.12
CA GLU A 19 19.12 -0.94 -2.37
C GLU A 19 18.55 0.19 -3.25
N GLN A 20 17.22 0.31 -3.38
CA GLN A 20 16.62 1.41 -4.14
C GLN A 20 16.81 2.78 -3.49
N TYR A 21 16.85 2.87 -2.16
CA TYR A 21 16.81 4.12 -1.40
C TYR A 21 18.17 4.57 -0.82
N SER A 22 19.24 3.79 -0.99
CA SER A 22 20.61 4.18 -0.59
C SER A 22 21.17 5.44 -1.29
N LYS A 23 20.49 5.96 -2.33
CA LYS A 23 20.88 7.17 -3.07
C LYS A 23 20.37 8.49 -2.46
N ASP A 24 19.36 8.47 -1.58
CA ASP A 24 18.86 9.66 -0.85
C ASP A 24 18.38 9.29 0.56
N SER A 25 19.33 8.82 1.38
CA SER A 25 19.09 8.45 2.79
C SER A 25 18.44 9.58 3.59
N SER A 26 18.79 10.83 3.29
CA SER A 26 18.30 12.00 4.04
C SER A 26 16.84 12.35 3.74
N GLY A 27 16.41 12.17 2.48
CA GLY A 27 15.02 12.40 2.08
C GLY A 27 14.09 11.32 2.62
N PHE A 28 14.52 10.05 2.58
CA PHE A 28 13.74 8.93 3.08
C PHE A 28 13.53 8.99 4.60
N GLU A 29 14.58 9.31 5.36
CA GLU A 29 14.49 9.45 6.81
C GLU A 29 13.51 10.57 7.22
N LYS A 30 13.48 11.69 6.48
CA LYS A 30 12.47 12.74 6.69
C LYS A 30 11.05 12.26 6.41
N LEU A 31 10.86 11.46 5.36
CA LEU A 31 9.54 10.90 5.01
C LEU A 31 9.06 9.90 6.07
N LEU A 32 9.93 9.01 6.55
CA LEU A 32 9.65 8.09 7.66
C LEU A 32 9.27 8.85 8.92
N ASN A 33 10.08 9.83 9.32
CA ASN A 33 9.81 10.66 10.48
C ASN A 33 8.47 11.40 10.37
N ASP A 34 8.09 11.85 9.17
CA ASP A 34 6.76 12.46 8.98
C ASP A 34 5.63 11.44 9.05
N ALA A 35 5.82 10.25 8.47
CA ALA A 35 4.84 9.18 8.43
C ALA A 35 4.55 8.57 9.82
N GLU A 36 5.54 8.58 10.71
CA GLU A 36 5.44 8.12 12.10
C GLU A 36 4.85 9.15 13.07
N LYS A 37 4.67 10.41 12.66
CA LYS A 37 3.99 11.39 13.51
C LYS A 37 2.56 10.95 13.85
N PRO A 38 2.04 11.37 15.03
CA PRO A 38 0.64 11.21 15.37
C PRO A 38 -0.29 11.71 14.27
N LEU A 39 -1.43 11.04 14.08
CA LEU A 39 -2.43 11.44 13.08
C LEU A 39 -2.97 12.87 13.31
N TYR A 40 -3.08 13.24 14.58
CA TYR A 40 -3.45 14.55 15.09
C TYR A 40 -2.79 14.74 16.46
N GLU A 41 -2.77 15.96 16.98
CA GLU A 41 -2.13 16.30 18.25
C GLU A 41 -2.69 15.47 19.42
N GLY A 42 -1.80 14.86 20.20
CA GLY A 42 -2.19 13.98 21.32
C GLY A 42 -2.63 12.57 20.93
N CYS A 43 -2.67 12.20 19.65
CA CYS A 43 -3.00 10.84 19.23
C CYS A 43 -1.88 9.85 19.58
N LYS A 44 -2.07 9.05 20.64
CA LYS A 44 -1.09 8.05 21.08
C LYS A 44 -1.18 6.71 20.37
N LYS A 45 -2.32 6.43 19.73
CA LYS A 45 -2.65 5.10 19.18
C LYS A 45 -2.36 4.97 17.69
N PHE A 46 -2.46 6.07 16.94
CA PHE A 46 -2.36 6.03 15.48
C PHE A 46 -1.43 7.12 14.97
N THR A 47 -0.57 6.72 14.04
CA THR A 47 0.28 7.57 13.23
C THR A 47 -0.37 7.83 11.87
N LYS A 48 0.18 8.76 11.07
CA LYS A 48 -0.28 8.97 9.69
C LYS A 48 -0.25 7.67 8.89
N LEU A 49 0.88 6.97 8.94
CA LEU A 49 1.10 5.73 8.19
C LEU A 49 0.17 4.60 8.63
N SER A 50 0.11 4.31 9.94
CA SER A 50 -0.69 3.21 10.46
C SER A 50 -2.18 3.41 10.19
N THR A 51 -2.65 4.66 10.23
CA THR A 51 -4.02 5.03 9.83
C THR A 51 -4.26 4.73 8.36
N LEU A 52 -3.36 5.20 7.49
CA LEU A 52 -3.51 5.06 6.06
C LEU A 52 -3.47 3.60 5.61
N VAL A 53 -2.51 2.81 6.13
CA VAL A 53 -2.41 1.37 5.87
C VAL A 53 -3.68 0.65 6.30
N LYS A 54 -4.21 0.97 7.49
CA LYS A 54 -5.44 0.34 8.00
C LYS A 54 -6.64 0.65 7.11
N LEU A 55 -6.82 1.91 6.69
CA LEU A 55 -7.90 2.34 5.80
C LEU A 55 -7.76 1.72 4.40
N TYR A 56 -6.53 1.68 3.87
CA TYR A 56 -6.27 1.10 2.56
C TYR A 56 -6.50 -0.41 2.54
N ASN A 57 -6.15 -1.12 3.60
CA ASN A 57 -6.44 -2.54 3.77
C ASN A 57 -7.95 -2.82 3.76
N LEU A 58 -8.75 -1.97 4.42
CA LEU A 58 -10.22 -2.08 4.37
C LEU A 58 -10.73 -1.85 2.95
N LYS A 59 -10.26 -0.79 2.27
CA LYS A 59 -10.62 -0.48 0.89
C LYS A 59 -10.38 -1.67 -0.05
N VAL A 60 -9.20 -2.27 0.01
CA VAL A 60 -8.82 -3.39 -0.84
C VAL A 60 -9.62 -4.64 -0.49
N ARG A 61 -9.72 -4.97 0.80
CA ARG A 61 -10.45 -6.16 1.29
C ARG A 61 -11.92 -6.15 0.92
N HIS A 62 -12.54 -4.97 0.93
CA HIS A 62 -13.98 -4.80 0.70
C HIS A 62 -14.31 -4.20 -0.68
N GLY A 63 -13.32 -4.09 -1.57
CA GLY A 63 -13.54 -3.67 -2.95
C GLY A 63 -14.08 -2.24 -3.11
N TRP A 64 -13.77 -1.34 -2.17
CA TRP A 64 -14.30 0.02 -2.22
C TRP A 64 -13.79 0.79 -3.44
N SER A 65 -14.70 1.51 -4.08
CA SER A 65 -14.39 2.38 -5.21
C SER A 65 -13.48 3.52 -4.76
N ASN A 66 -12.69 4.08 -5.69
CA ASN A 66 -11.81 5.21 -5.35
C ASN A 66 -12.61 6.46 -4.97
N ILE A 67 -13.81 6.63 -5.54
CA ILE A 67 -14.72 7.74 -5.24
C ILE A 67 -15.21 7.62 -3.81
N SER A 68 -15.87 6.50 -3.46
CA SER A 68 -16.38 6.26 -2.10
C SER A 68 -15.28 6.34 -1.03
N PHE A 69 -14.09 5.82 -1.32
CA PHE A 69 -12.96 5.91 -0.40
C PHE A 69 -12.48 7.35 -0.19
N SER A 70 -12.47 8.16 -1.24
CA SER A 70 -12.09 9.58 -1.13
C SER A 70 -13.14 10.38 -0.35
N GLU A 71 -14.42 10.09 -0.52
CA GLU A 71 -15.50 10.69 0.27
C GLU A 71 -15.40 10.31 1.75
N LEU A 72 -15.13 9.03 2.05
CA LEU A 72 -14.88 8.58 3.42
C LEU A 72 -13.68 9.30 4.05
N LEU A 73 -12.58 9.44 3.32
CA LEU A 73 -11.39 10.15 3.79
C LEU A 73 -11.69 11.61 4.15
N LYS A 74 -12.48 12.31 3.34
CA LYS A 74 -12.94 13.68 3.65
C LYS A 74 -13.80 13.71 4.91
N ALA A 75 -14.79 12.83 5.01
CA ALA A 75 -15.64 12.75 6.20
C ALA A 75 -14.84 12.46 7.47
N LEU A 76 -13.87 11.54 7.42
CA LEU A 76 -12.99 11.25 8.55
C LEU A 76 -12.10 12.45 8.91
N LYS A 77 -11.62 13.20 7.92
CA LYS A 77 -10.83 14.41 8.15
C LYS A 77 -11.63 15.47 8.92
N ASP A 78 -12.92 15.61 8.64
CA ASP A 78 -13.82 16.55 9.32
C ASP A 78 -14.25 16.07 10.72
N ILE A 79 -14.37 14.75 10.92
CA ILE A 79 -14.74 14.15 12.22
C ILE A 79 -13.58 14.18 13.22
N LEU A 80 -12.34 14.02 12.74
CA LEU A 80 -11.15 13.98 13.58
C LEU A 80 -10.75 15.39 14.08
N PRO A 81 -10.05 15.48 15.22
CA PRO A 81 -9.54 16.76 15.71
C PRO A 81 -8.72 17.50 14.66
N SER A 82 -8.85 18.84 14.63
CA SER A 82 -8.07 19.71 13.75
C SER A 82 -6.89 20.32 14.50
N PRO A 83 -5.70 20.46 13.88
CA PRO A 83 -5.35 19.97 12.54
C PRO A 83 -5.08 18.45 12.54
N ASN A 84 -5.40 17.79 11.42
CA ASN A 84 -4.99 16.40 11.16
C ASN A 84 -4.45 16.21 9.74
N ASP A 85 -3.55 15.24 9.63
CA ASP A 85 -2.79 14.95 8.42
C ASP A 85 -3.41 13.81 7.59
N LEU A 86 -4.72 13.56 7.75
CA LEU A 86 -5.41 12.57 6.93
C LEU A 86 -5.47 13.04 5.47
N PRO A 87 -5.14 12.20 4.47
CA PRO A 87 -5.33 12.54 3.07
C PRO A 87 -6.82 12.70 2.77
N THR A 88 -7.16 13.54 1.79
CA THR A 88 -8.55 13.84 1.39
C THR A 88 -8.97 13.13 0.10
N SER A 89 -8.04 12.41 -0.51
CA SER A 89 -8.29 11.69 -1.76
C SER A 89 -7.48 10.41 -1.85
N MET A 90 -7.95 9.50 -2.71
CA MET A 90 -7.19 8.32 -3.09
C MET A 90 -5.84 8.70 -3.72
N TYR A 91 -5.77 9.79 -4.50
CA TYR A 91 -4.52 10.21 -5.10
C TYR A 91 -3.47 10.60 -4.05
N GLU A 92 -3.85 11.42 -3.06
CA GLU A 92 -2.99 11.80 -1.94
C GLU A 92 -2.56 10.59 -1.11
N ALA A 93 -3.50 9.69 -0.83
CA ALA A 93 -3.21 8.43 -0.13
C ALA A 93 -2.15 7.60 -0.88
N LYS A 94 -2.30 7.43 -2.20
CA LYS A 94 -1.31 6.74 -3.04
C LYS A 94 0.04 7.43 -3.03
N LYS A 95 0.06 8.75 -3.14
CA LYS A 95 1.29 9.53 -3.16
C LYS A 95 2.06 9.36 -1.85
N MET A 96 1.37 9.39 -0.72
CA MET A 96 1.97 9.17 0.60
C MET A 96 2.53 7.75 0.75
N LEU A 97 1.78 6.72 0.34
CA LEU A 97 2.26 5.33 0.35
C LEU A 97 3.45 5.13 -0.60
N GLY A 98 3.38 5.66 -1.82
CA GLY A 98 4.44 5.54 -2.81
C GLY A 98 5.73 6.25 -2.41
N ALA A 99 5.64 7.42 -1.76
CA ALA A 99 6.80 8.11 -1.20
C ALA A 99 7.55 7.28 -0.16
N LEU A 100 6.87 6.33 0.50
CA LEU A 100 7.44 5.41 1.49
C LEU A 100 7.84 4.06 0.87
N GLY A 101 7.89 3.97 -0.46
CA GLY A 101 8.21 2.73 -1.17
C GLY A 101 7.11 1.67 -1.12
N MET A 102 5.91 2.04 -0.68
CA MET A 102 4.73 1.16 -0.70
C MET A 102 3.94 1.30 -2.00
N GLU A 103 4.64 1.45 -3.13
CA GLU A 103 4.01 1.37 -4.44
C GLU A 103 3.53 -0.06 -4.70
N TYR A 104 2.39 -0.18 -5.38
CA TYR A 104 1.82 -1.49 -5.71
C TYR A 104 1.80 -1.68 -7.22
N GLU A 105 2.27 -2.84 -7.66
CA GLU A 105 2.16 -3.27 -9.04
C GLU A 105 0.80 -3.94 -9.27
N LYS A 106 0.05 -3.50 -10.28
CA LYS A 106 -1.15 -4.21 -10.71
C LYS A 106 -0.76 -5.38 -11.58
N ILE A 107 -0.84 -6.58 -11.02
CA ILE A 107 -0.61 -7.82 -11.76
C ILE A 107 -1.95 -8.36 -12.25
N HIS A 108 -2.05 -8.66 -13.54
CA HIS A 108 -3.22 -9.34 -14.08
C HIS A 108 -3.33 -10.73 -13.44
N ALA A 109 -4.53 -11.08 -12.99
CA ALA A 109 -4.85 -12.42 -12.52
C ALA A 109 -5.59 -13.18 -13.61
N CYS A 110 -5.38 -14.49 -13.71
CA CYS A 110 -6.23 -15.32 -14.55
C CYS A 110 -7.69 -15.21 -14.07
N PRO A 111 -8.69 -15.11 -14.97
CA PRO A 111 -10.11 -15.02 -14.58
C PRO A 111 -10.59 -16.18 -13.69
N ASN A 112 -10.01 -17.37 -13.85
CA ASN A 112 -10.29 -18.55 -13.02
C ASN A 112 -9.40 -18.63 -11.77
N ASN A 113 -8.72 -17.54 -11.41
CA ASN A 113 -7.80 -17.41 -10.29
C ASN A 113 -6.69 -18.48 -10.23
N CYS A 114 -6.32 -19.06 -11.37
CA CYS A 114 -5.31 -20.12 -11.44
C CYS A 114 -3.88 -19.63 -11.16
N CYS A 115 -3.64 -18.32 -11.33
CA CYS A 115 -2.31 -17.70 -11.22
C CYS A 115 -2.37 -16.16 -11.36
N LEU A 116 -1.21 -15.54 -11.15
CA LEU A 116 -0.89 -14.17 -11.55
C LEU A 116 0.07 -14.17 -12.76
N TYR A 117 -0.17 -13.30 -13.74
CA TYR A 117 0.70 -13.08 -14.90
C TYR A 117 1.95 -12.27 -14.50
N ARG A 118 2.90 -12.94 -13.82
CA ARG A 118 4.17 -12.37 -13.34
C ARG A 118 5.37 -13.27 -13.62
N LYS A 119 6.58 -12.73 -13.46
CA LYS A 119 7.87 -13.45 -13.66
C LYS A 119 7.88 -14.15 -15.04
N LYS A 120 8.10 -15.47 -15.07
CA LYS A 120 8.13 -16.28 -16.32
C LYS A 120 6.86 -16.21 -17.18
N TYR A 121 5.75 -15.71 -16.64
CA TYR A 121 4.49 -15.56 -17.37
C TYR A 121 4.06 -14.09 -17.54
N ALA A 122 4.95 -13.13 -17.31
CA ALA A 122 4.64 -11.71 -17.43
C ALA A 122 4.11 -11.33 -18.84
N ASN A 123 4.63 -11.99 -19.87
CA ASN A 123 4.26 -11.77 -21.28
C ASN A 123 3.30 -12.83 -21.85
N ALA A 124 2.80 -13.75 -21.01
CA ALA A 124 1.86 -14.76 -21.47
C ALA A 124 0.49 -14.11 -21.77
N ILE A 125 -0.04 -14.35 -22.96
CA ILE A 125 -1.40 -13.92 -23.33
C ILE A 125 -2.41 -14.96 -22.85
N VAL A 126 -2.08 -16.24 -22.98
CA VAL A 126 -2.95 -17.36 -22.58
C VAL A 126 -2.29 -18.14 -21.46
N TRP A 127 -3.07 -18.49 -20.44
CA TRP A 127 -2.54 -19.27 -19.33
C TRP A 127 -2.42 -20.76 -19.68
N PRO A 128 -1.25 -21.41 -19.54
CA PRO A 128 -1.04 -22.79 -19.98
C PRO A 128 -1.94 -23.83 -19.31
N LYS A 129 -2.40 -23.59 -18.06
CA LYS A 129 -3.21 -24.60 -17.33
C LYS A 129 -4.71 -24.56 -17.65
N CYS A 130 -5.26 -23.39 -17.96
CA CYS A 130 -6.71 -23.23 -18.11
C CYS A 130 -7.13 -22.62 -19.44
N GLY A 131 -6.17 -22.28 -20.32
CA GLY A 131 -6.43 -21.75 -21.65
C GLY A 131 -7.09 -20.37 -21.67
N LYS A 132 -7.22 -19.69 -20.52
CA LYS A 132 -7.83 -18.36 -20.46
C LYS A 132 -6.85 -17.29 -20.88
N SER A 133 -7.36 -16.34 -21.65
CA SER A 133 -6.65 -15.10 -21.95
C SER A 133 -6.48 -14.29 -20.68
N ARG A 134 -5.40 -13.53 -20.66
CA ARG A 134 -5.19 -12.37 -19.81
C ARG A 134 -6.31 -11.36 -20.00
#